data_AF-A0A7T3T1U0-F1
#
_entry.id   AF-A0A7T3T1U0-F1
#
_cell.length_a   1.000
_cell.length_b   1.000
_cell.length_c   1.000
_cell.angle_alpha   90.00
_cell.angle_beta   90.00
_cell.angle_gamma   90.00
#
_symmetry.space_group_name_H-M   'P 1'
#
loop_
_entity.id
_entity.type
_entity.pdbx_description
1 polymer ?
#
loop_
_entity_poly.entity_id
_entity_poly.type
_entity_poly.pdbx_seq_one_letter_code
_entity_poly.pdbx_strand_id
1 'polypeptide(L)'
;MTDLSDAILAIIGNIQLPVDIDNAEKQIEYMKKMRKARMMHIVPPIDQEGRESGTVDAKYLYKQYDVQGTEAYKDRLTNDIHKFTNMPDMTDMNFGGNQSGEAMKWKMFGLYQERVTTQALLEAGLKRRYRLLASIGSVLREINDFDISKLKITFTPNLPKSLQEKINAFKDLNGTVSNETAMRLTDIVDDVSAEMERLNAQDLNTGSLMQTIERQQRLADIDLLNGDDNG
;
A
#
# COMPACT_ATOMS: atom_id res chain seq x y z
N MET A 1 2.24 18.48 21.89
CA MET A 1 1.08 18.99 22.63
C MET A 1 1.56 19.31 24.03
N THR A 2 1.59 20.57 24.42
CA THR A 2 2.09 21.00 25.74
C THR A 2 0.93 21.05 26.71
N ASP A 3 1.00 20.28 27.78
CA ASP A 3 -0.01 20.29 28.81
C ASP A 3 0.19 21.52 29.72
N LEU A 4 -0.66 22.53 29.54
CA LEU A 4 -0.68 23.74 30.37
C LEU A 4 -1.51 23.58 31.65
N SER A 5 -2.23 22.45 31.81
CA SER A 5 -3.19 22.31 32.91
C SER A 5 -2.54 22.19 34.29
N ASP A 6 -1.28 21.73 34.34
CA ASP A 6 -0.50 21.52 35.58
C ASP A 6 0.80 22.35 35.60
N ALA A 7 0.79 23.50 34.93
CA ALA A 7 1.98 24.36 34.82
C ALA A 7 2.23 25.19 36.09
N ILE A 8 3.48 25.20 36.56
CA ILE A 8 3.91 26.02 37.69
C ILE A 8 4.48 27.34 37.17
N LEU A 9 4.01 28.47 37.69
CA LEU A 9 4.60 29.77 37.37
C LEU A 9 5.91 29.95 38.15
N ALA A 10 7.04 29.91 37.45
CA ALA A 10 8.36 30.24 37.99
C ALA A 10 8.66 31.72 37.73
N ILE A 11 8.87 32.47 38.80
CA ILE A 11 9.24 33.89 38.76
C ILE A 11 10.70 34.01 39.17
N ILE A 12 11.53 34.59 38.31
CA ILE A 12 12.96 34.80 38.54
C ILE A 12 13.20 36.30 38.65
N GLY A 13 13.48 36.77 39.87
CA GLY A 13 13.77 38.17 40.18
C GLY A 13 13.19 38.62 41.52
N ASN A 14 13.47 39.87 41.90
CA ASN A 14 12.99 40.46 43.15
C ASN A 14 11.75 41.32 42.92
N ILE A 15 10.75 41.20 43.79
CA ILE A 15 9.59 42.11 43.77
C ILE A 15 10.01 43.41 44.43
N GLN A 16 10.21 44.47 43.63
CA GLN A 16 10.53 45.79 44.17
C GLN A 16 9.26 46.57 44.48
N LEU A 17 9.16 47.04 45.72
CA LEU A 17 8.15 47.99 46.18
C LEU A 17 8.70 49.43 46.01
N PRO A 18 7.90 50.41 45.58
CA PRO A 18 8.30 51.82 45.52
C PRO A 18 8.79 52.35 46.88
N VAL A 19 9.78 53.24 46.87
CA VAL A 19 10.46 53.79 48.06
C VAL A 19 9.50 54.58 48.97
N ASP A 20 8.37 55.07 48.46
CA ASP A 20 7.37 55.83 49.23
C ASP A 20 6.45 54.95 50.13
N ILE A 21 6.71 53.64 50.18
CA ILE A 21 5.85 52.61 50.79
C ILE A 21 6.58 51.90 51.95
N ASP A 22 6.93 52.67 52.97
CA ASP A 22 7.66 52.17 54.16
C ASP A 22 6.76 51.48 55.21
N ASN A 23 5.44 51.68 55.16
CA ASN A 23 4.50 51.15 56.16
C ASN A 23 3.69 49.96 55.63
N ALA A 24 3.43 48.96 56.49
CA ALA A 24 2.78 47.69 56.13
C ALA A 24 1.40 47.88 55.46
N GLU A 25 0.64 48.90 55.87
CA GLU A 25 -0.68 49.20 55.29
C GLU A 25 -0.59 49.65 53.82
N LYS A 26 0.39 50.49 53.49
CA LYS A 26 0.60 50.98 52.12
C LYS A 26 1.12 49.86 51.21
N GLN A 27 1.93 48.94 51.74
CA GLN A 27 2.40 47.76 51.01
C GLN A 27 1.24 46.84 50.62
N ILE A 28 0.28 46.63 51.53
CA ILE A 28 -0.93 45.84 51.25
C ILE A 28 -1.80 46.52 50.19
N GLU A 29 -1.95 47.83 50.22
CA GLU A 29 -2.71 48.57 49.21
C GLU A 29 -2.05 48.48 47.82
N TYR A 30 -0.73 48.60 47.76
CA TYR A 30 0.03 48.44 46.52
C TYR A 30 -0.09 47.03 45.94
N MET A 31 0.03 46.00 46.77
CA MET A 31 -0.21 44.61 46.36
C MET A 31 -1.66 44.36 45.89
N LYS A 32 -2.65 45.02 46.50
CA LYS A 32 -4.05 44.97 46.03
C LYS A 32 -4.21 45.65 44.66
N LYS A 33 -3.53 46.77 44.41
CA LYS A 33 -3.51 47.45 43.11
C LYS A 33 -2.83 46.60 42.04
N MET A 34 -1.70 45.96 42.36
CA MET A 34 -1.03 45.00 41.47
C MET A 34 -1.93 43.82 41.10
N ARG A 35 -2.61 43.22 42.09
CA ARG A 35 -3.57 42.14 41.86
C ARG A 35 -4.72 42.58 40.96
N LYS A 36 -5.26 43.79 41.16
CA LYS A 36 -6.33 44.35 40.33
C LYS A 36 -5.86 44.63 38.90
N ALA A 37 -4.63 45.09 38.73
CA ALA A 37 -4.01 45.36 37.45
C ALA A 37 -3.49 44.09 36.71
N ARG A 38 -3.47 42.93 37.39
CA ARG A 38 -2.95 41.65 36.87
C ARG A 38 -1.51 41.74 36.34
N MET A 39 -0.69 42.56 36.97
CA MET A 39 0.72 42.73 36.62
C MET A 39 1.59 42.62 37.88
N MET A 40 2.79 42.08 37.71
CA MET A 40 3.80 41.99 38.76
C MET A 40 5.02 42.81 38.36
N HIS A 41 5.50 43.66 39.27
CA HIS A 41 6.72 44.44 39.08
C HIS A 41 7.89 43.64 39.64
N ILE A 42 8.81 43.23 38.76
CA ILE A 42 9.97 42.40 39.10
C ILE A 42 11.21 43.08 38.54
N VAL A 43 12.26 43.14 39.36
CA VAL A 43 13.52 43.84 39.07
C VAL A 43 14.68 42.87 39.23
N PRO A 44 15.75 42.98 38.42
CA PRO A 44 16.89 42.07 38.51
C PRO A 44 17.55 42.17 39.89
N PRO A 45 18.13 41.07 40.39
CA PRO A 45 18.93 41.11 41.60
C PRO A 45 20.13 42.05 41.40
N ILE A 46 20.43 42.84 42.42
CA ILE A 46 21.60 43.72 42.49
C ILE A 46 22.75 42.96 43.14
N ASP A 47 23.93 43.00 42.53
CA ASP A 47 25.17 42.48 43.13
C ASP A 47 25.73 43.48 44.17
N GLN A 48 26.73 43.07 44.96
CA GLN A 48 27.38 43.90 46.00
C GLN A 48 28.01 45.20 45.45
N GLU A 49 28.24 45.30 44.14
CA GLU A 49 28.74 46.49 43.44
C GLU A 49 27.64 47.38 42.83
N GLY A 50 26.36 47.13 43.12
CA GLY A 50 25.24 47.96 42.68
C GLY A 50 24.94 47.92 41.17
N ARG A 51 25.51 46.93 40.46
CA ARG A 51 25.21 46.67 39.05
C ARG A 51 24.07 45.66 38.97
N GLU A 52 23.13 45.92 38.06
CA GLU A 52 22.06 44.97 37.71
C GLU A 52 22.71 43.72 37.10
N SER A 53 22.78 42.64 37.89
CA SER A 53 23.40 41.39 37.46
C SER A 53 22.39 40.26 37.59
N GLY A 54 21.48 40.19 36.62
CA GLY A 54 20.52 39.09 36.52
C GLY A 54 19.48 39.31 35.43
N THR A 55 18.86 38.22 34.99
CA THR A 55 17.74 38.23 34.05
C THR A 55 16.41 38.18 34.83
N VAL A 56 15.51 39.12 34.57
CA VAL A 56 14.11 39.04 35.05
C VAL A 56 13.31 38.24 34.04
N ASP A 57 12.74 37.13 34.48
CA ASP A 57 11.93 36.28 33.62
C ASP A 57 10.81 35.61 34.39
N ALA A 58 9.65 35.45 33.76
CA ALA A 58 8.51 34.74 34.29
C ALA A 58 8.10 33.67 33.28
N LYS A 59 8.37 32.40 33.60
CA LYS A 59 8.12 31.26 32.72
C LYS A 59 7.17 30.28 33.40
N TYR A 60 6.24 29.76 32.62
CA TYR A 60 5.49 28.58 33.03
C TYR A 60 6.37 27.34 32.85
N LEU A 61 6.71 26.70 33.96
CA LEU A 61 7.33 25.39 33.97
C LEU A 61 6.22 24.35 33.82
N TYR A 62 6.16 23.71 32.67
CA TYR A 62 5.28 22.58 32.40
C TYR A 62 6.11 21.36 32.07
N LYS A 63 5.52 20.17 32.24
CA LYS A 63 6.18 18.92 31.87
C LYS A 63 6.38 18.88 30.35
N GLN A 64 7.64 18.89 29.92
CA GLN A 64 7.98 18.70 28.52
C GLN A 64 7.88 17.22 28.18
N TYR A 65 7.02 16.88 27.23
CA TYR A 65 6.94 15.54 26.66
C TYR A 65 7.80 15.48 25.40
N ASP A 66 8.65 14.46 25.29
CA ASP A 66 9.33 14.14 24.05
C ASP A 66 8.36 13.42 23.10
N VAL A 67 7.52 14.22 22.44
CA VAL A 67 6.58 13.73 21.44
C VAL A 67 7.35 13.15 20.24
N GLN A 68 8.47 13.75 19.87
CA GLN A 68 9.25 13.32 18.71
C GLN A 68 9.88 11.94 18.92
N GLY A 69 10.48 11.70 20.09
CA GLY A 69 11.00 10.37 20.44
C GLY A 69 9.91 9.32 20.55
N THR A 70 8.73 9.70 21.06
CA THR A 70 7.58 8.78 21.15
C THR A 70 7.03 8.40 19.78
N GLU A 71 6.88 9.35 18.85
CA GLU A 71 6.45 9.06 17.48
C GLU A 71 7.50 8.22 16.74
N ALA A 72 8.79 8.56 16.85
CA ALA A 72 9.86 7.75 16.25
C ALA A 72 9.89 6.30 16.78
N TYR A 73 9.56 6.10 18.06
CA TYR A 73 9.43 4.78 18.64
C TYR A 73 8.22 4.02 18.06
N LYS A 74 7.07 4.67 17.90
CA LYS A 74 5.89 4.06 17.26
C LYS A 74 6.18 3.66 15.82
N ASP A 75 6.84 4.52 15.05
CA ASP A 75 7.23 4.22 13.67
C ASP A 75 8.16 3.01 13.61
N ARG A 76 9.15 2.93 14.52
CA ARG A 76 10.02 1.73 14.62
C ARG A 76 9.19 0.49 14.96
N LEU A 77 8.30 0.57 15.93
CA LEU A 77 7.47 -0.57 16.33
C LEU A 77 6.61 -1.08 15.18
N THR A 78 5.95 -0.19 14.43
CA THR A 78 5.18 -0.54 13.23
C THR A 78 6.06 -1.22 12.19
N ASN A 79 7.23 -0.65 11.89
CA ASN A 79 8.19 -1.25 10.97
C ASN A 79 8.68 -2.64 11.42
N ASP A 80 8.93 -2.83 12.72
CA ASP A 80 9.37 -4.10 13.27
C ASP A 80 8.26 -5.15 13.22
N ILE A 81 7.00 -4.79 13.48
CA ILE A 81 5.84 -5.69 13.31
C ILE A 81 5.75 -6.17 11.86
N HIS A 82 5.85 -5.27 10.89
CA HIS A 82 5.80 -5.62 9.47
C HIS A 82 6.97 -6.53 9.04
N LYS A 83 8.18 -6.31 9.59
CA LYS A 83 9.33 -7.20 9.36
C LYS A 83 9.15 -8.58 9.97
N PHE A 84 8.65 -8.68 11.20
CA PHE A 84 8.48 -9.96 11.89
C PHE A 84 7.33 -10.79 11.34
N THR A 85 6.26 -10.14 10.89
CA THR A 85 5.07 -10.81 10.33
C THR A 85 5.17 -11.08 8.84
N ASN A 86 6.28 -10.70 8.18
CA ASN A 86 6.43 -10.70 6.73
C ASN A 86 5.31 -9.98 5.98
N MET A 87 4.56 -9.11 6.66
CA MET A 87 3.47 -8.35 6.05
C MET A 87 4.01 -7.02 5.54
N PRO A 88 3.90 -6.75 4.23
CA PRO A 88 4.35 -5.48 3.68
C PRO A 88 3.44 -4.34 4.14
N ASP A 89 4.06 -3.22 4.49
CA ASP A 89 3.36 -1.97 4.76
C ASP A 89 3.00 -1.28 3.44
N MET A 90 1.70 -1.04 3.24
CA MET A 90 1.16 -0.38 2.05
C MET A 90 1.09 1.16 2.21
N THR A 91 1.34 1.67 3.42
CA THR A 91 1.26 3.09 3.77
C THR A 91 2.61 3.79 3.79
N ASP A 92 3.72 3.03 3.73
CA ASP A 92 5.08 3.57 3.63
C ASP A 92 5.15 4.57 2.46
N MET A 93 5.55 5.82 2.73
CA MET A 93 5.64 6.92 1.76
C MET A 93 6.41 6.56 0.48
N ASN A 94 7.29 5.56 0.53
CA ASN A 94 7.93 5.03 -0.67
C ASN A 94 6.95 4.46 -1.70
N PHE A 95 5.73 4.06 -1.32
CA PHE A 95 4.68 3.54 -2.21
C PHE A 95 4.11 4.60 -3.15
N GLY A 96 4.19 5.88 -2.76
CA GLY A 96 3.50 6.99 -3.44
C GLY A 96 4.16 7.48 -4.74
N GLY A 97 5.34 7.00 -5.11
CA GLY A 97 6.04 7.43 -6.32
C GLY A 97 6.29 6.26 -7.27
N ASN A 98 5.80 6.35 -8.52
CA ASN A 98 6.11 5.51 -9.70
C ASN A 98 6.89 4.21 -9.42
N GLN A 99 6.36 3.33 -8.57
CA GLN A 99 7.02 2.05 -8.31
C GLN A 99 6.72 1.15 -9.51
N SER A 100 7.78 0.65 -10.15
CA SER A 100 7.64 -0.41 -11.14
C SER A 100 6.95 -1.61 -10.48
N GLY A 101 6.13 -2.34 -11.26
CA GLY A 101 5.48 -3.57 -10.78
C GLY A 101 6.48 -4.60 -10.22
N GLU A 102 7.75 -4.50 -10.61
CA GLU A 102 8.85 -5.31 -10.09
C GLU A 102 9.28 -4.93 -8.66
N ALA A 103 9.39 -3.64 -8.34
CA ALA A 103 9.69 -3.20 -6.97
C ALA A 103 8.61 -3.66 -5.98
N MET A 104 7.35 -3.65 -6.44
CA MET A 104 6.22 -4.14 -5.65
C MET A 104 6.28 -5.65 -5.40
N LYS A 105 6.72 -6.44 -6.39
CA LYS A 105 6.93 -7.89 -6.25
C LYS A 105 7.99 -8.22 -5.19
N TRP A 106 9.10 -7.48 -5.18
CA TRP A 106 10.17 -7.67 -4.20
C TRP A 106 9.72 -7.33 -2.77
N LYS A 107 8.91 -6.27 -2.59
CA LYS A 107 8.32 -5.95 -1.28
C LYS A 107 7.38 -7.04 -0.78
N MET A 108 6.64 -7.69 -1.68
CA MET A 108 5.71 -8.77 -1.36
C MET A 108 6.38 -10.15 -1.19
N PHE A 109 7.70 -10.26 -1.42
CA PHE A 109 8.43 -11.52 -1.44
C PHE A 109 8.28 -12.33 -0.13
N GLY A 110 8.39 -11.66 1.03
CA GLY A 110 8.22 -12.31 2.33
C GLY A 110 6.83 -12.95 2.47
N LEU A 111 5.78 -12.20 2.15
CA LEU A 111 4.40 -12.68 2.18
C LEU A 111 4.16 -13.82 1.17
N TYR A 112 4.80 -13.78 -0.01
CA TYR A 112 4.72 -14.88 -0.97
C TYR A 112 5.33 -16.16 -0.42
N GLN A 113 6.46 -16.08 0.28
CA GLN A 113 7.11 -17.25 0.87
C GLN A 113 6.21 -17.90 1.92
N GLU A 114 5.57 -17.09 2.77
CA GLU A 114 4.64 -17.57 3.79
C GLU A 114 3.37 -18.16 3.17
N ARG A 115 2.86 -17.55 2.09
CA ARG A 115 1.77 -18.11 1.29
C ARG A 115 2.12 -19.47 0.71
N VAL A 116 3.30 -19.62 0.08
CA VAL A 116 3.75 -20.89 -0.51
C VAL A 116 3.82 -21.98 0.56
N THR A 117 4.37 -21.64 1.73
CA THR A 117 4.42 -22.57 2.88
C THR A 117 3.03 -22.99 3.32
N THR A 118 2.10 -22.03 3.44
CA THR A 118 0.70 -22.30 3.79
C THR A 118 -0.02 -23.16 2.74
N GLN A 119 0.20 -22.88 1.46
CA GLN A 119 -0.35 -23.67 0.35
C GLN A 119 0.16 -25.11 0.38
N ALA A 120 1.45 -25.34 0.65
CA ALA A 120 2.01 -26.68 0.77
C ALA A 120 1.39 -27.47 1.92
N LEU A 121 1.18 -26.83 3.08
CA LEU A 121 0.51 -27.45 4.23
C LEU A 121 -0.96 -27.76 3.92
N LEU A 122 -1.66 -26.84 3.26
CA LEU A 122 -3.05 -27.04 2.84
C LEU A 122 -3.16 -28.17 1.80
N GLU A 123 -2.25 -28.23 0.84
CA GLU A 123 -2.17 -29.30 -0.16
C GLU A 123 -1.97 -30.67 0.50
N ALA A 124 -1.05 -30.76 1.47
CA ALA A 124 -0.84 -31.99 2.24
C ALA A 124 -2.11 -32.40 3.02
N GLY A 125 -2.80 -31.44 3.63
CA GLY A 125 -4.06 -31.66 4.33
C GLY A 125 -5.18 -32.13 3.39
N LEU A 126 -5.33 -31.50 2.23
CA LEU A 126 -6.31 -31.87 1.22
C LEU A 126 -6.03 -33.25 0.66
N LYS A 127 -4.78 -33.56 0.26
CA LYS A 127 -4.39 -34.90 -0.20
C LYS A 127 -4.70 -35.97 0.85
N ARG A 128 -4.47 -35.69 2.13
CA ARG A 128 -4.85 -36.61 3.22
C ARG A 128 -6.36 -36.82 3.30
N ARG A 129 -7.17 -35.77 3.16
CA ARG A 129 -8.64 -35.88 3.14
C ARG A 129 -9.13 -36.69 1.94
N TYR A 130 -8.63 -36.42 0.74
CA TYR A 130 -8.98 -37.18 -0.46
C TYR A 130 -8.56 -38.65 -0.36
N ARG A 131 -7.42 -38.95 0.29
CA ARG A 131 -7.03 -40.34 0.59
C ARG A 131 -8.05 -41.05 1.48
N LEU A 132 -8.55 -40.38 2.51
CA LEU A 132 -9.57 -40.94 3.39
C LEU A 132 -10.89 -41.17 2.63
N LEU A 133 -11.32 -40.19 1.83
CA LEU A 133 -12.51 -40.32 0.99
C LEU A 133 -12.40 -41.48 0.00
N ALA A 134 -11.24 -41.66 -0.64
CA ALA A 134 -10.99 -42.80 -1.52
C ALA A 134 -11.09 -44.13 -0.78
N SER A 135 -10.53 -44.22 0.42
CA SER A 135 -10.63 -45.41 1.26
C SER A 135 -12.08 -45.71 1.66
N ILE A 136 -12.86 -44.70 2.06
CA ILE A 136 -14.27 -44.88 2.40
C ILE A 136 -15.09 -45.28 1.15
N GLY A 137 -14.86 -44.61 0.03
CA GLY A 137 -15.53 -44.89 -1.25
C GLY A 137 -15.27 -46.31 -1.76
N SER A 138 -14.05 -46.83 -1.54
CA SER A 138 -13.73 -48.23 -1.85
C SER A 138 -14.47 -49.23 -0.96
N VAL A 139 -14.69 -48.89 0.31
CA VAL A 139 -15.46 -49.73 1.26
C VAL A 139 -16.94 -49.75 0.87
N LEU A 140 -17.47 -48.59 0.48
CA LEU A 140 -18.86 -48.41 0.04
C LEU A 140 -19.11 -48.88 -1.41
N ARG A 141 -18.05 -49.24 -2.16
CA ARG A 141 -18.08 -49.62 -3.59
C ARG A 141 -18.65 -48.55 -4.54
N GLU A 142 -18.70 -47.30 -4.11
CA GLU A 142 -19.17 -46.17 -4.92
C GLU A 142 -18.06 -45.60 -5.81
N ILE A 143 -16.81 -45.67 -5.35
CA ILE A 143 -15.65 -45.12 -6.04
C ILE A 143 -14.59 -46.22 -6.14
N ASN A 144 -14.39 -46.75 -7.35
CA ASN A 144 -13.31 -47.69 -7.65
C ASN A 144 -12.15 -46.94 -8.31
N ASP A 145 -10.92 -47.24 -7.88
CA ASP A 145 -9.67 -46.79 -8.53
C ASP A 145 -9.37 -45.28 -8.48
N PHE A 146 -9.69 -44.60 -7.37
CA PHE A 146 -9.28 -43.20 -7.17
C PHE A 146 -7.77 -43.09 -6.90
N ASP A 147 -7.02 -42.71 -7.93
CA ASP A 147 -5.58 -42.47 -7.84
C ASP A 147 -5.26 -41.05 -7.36
N ILE A 148 -4.83 -40.94 -6.11
CA ILE A 148 -4.45 -39.67 -5.47
C ILE A 148 -3.24 -39.02 -6.15
N SER A 149 -2.39 -39.79 -6.84
CA SER A 149 -1.20 -39.24 -7.51
C SER A 149 -1.54 -38.32 -8.68
N LYS A 150 -2.73 -38.51 -9.28
CA LYS A 150 -3.24 -37.69 -10.39
C LYS A 150 -3.97 -36.43 -9.91
N LEU A 151 -4.21 -36.29 -8.61
CA LEU A 151 -4.90 -35.12 -8.05
C LEU A 151 -3.96 -33.91 -8.05
N LYS A 152 -4.23 -32.96 -8.95
CA LYS A 152 -3.55 -31.66 -9.00
C LYS A 152 -4.46 -30.60 -8.38
N ILE A 153 -3.99 -29.99 -7.30
CA ILE A 153 -4.67 -28.87 -6.63
C ILE A 153 -4.00 -27.58 -7.12
N THR A 154 -4.79 -26.65 -7.68
CA THR A 154 -4.30 -25.36 -8.18
C THR A 154 -4.80 -24.23 -7.30
N PHE A 155 -3.88 -23.38 -6.84
CA PHE A 155 -4.20 -22.18 -6.07
C PHE A 155 -3.93 -20.95 -6.94
N THR A 156 -4.96 -20.16 -7.23
CA THR A 156 -4.83 -18.95 -8.05
C THR A 156 -4.76 -17.72 -7.14
N PRO A 157 -3.61 -17.01 -7.09
CA PRO A 157 -3.49 -15.82 -6.24
C PRO A 157 -4.20 -14.62 -6.87
N ASN A 158 -4.99 -13.90 -6.07
CA ASN A 158 -5.56 -12.61 -6.47
C ASN A 158 -4.53 -11.50 -6.26
N LEU A 159 -3.74 -11.22 -7.29
CA LEU A 159 -2.78 -10.12 -7.29
C LEU A 159 -3.30 -8.98 -8.15
N PRO A 160 -3.01 -7.71 -7.82
CA PRO A 160 -3.25 -6.59 -8.73
C PRO A 160 -2.44 -6.82 -10.01
N LYS A 161 -3.09 -7.29 -11.07
CA LYS A 161 -2.48 -7.52 -12.37
C LYS A 161 -2.62 -6.23 -13.18
N SER A 162 -1.51 -5.61 -13.59
CA SER A 162 -1.55 -4.54 -14.58
C SER A 162 -1.82 -5.17 -15.96
N LEU A 163 -3.04 -5.01 -16.46
CA LEU A 163 -3.41 -5.49 -17.79
C LEU A 163 -2.53 -4.83 -18.87
N GLN A 164 -2.14 -3.57 -18.67
CA GLN A 164 -1.28 -2.84 -19.59
C GLN A 164 0.12 -3.44 -19.70
N GLU A 165 0.71 -3.86 -18.57
CA GLU A 165 2.03 -4.52 -18.55
C GLU A 165 1.97 -5.87 -19.27
N LYS A 166 0.89 -6.64 -19.05
CA LYS A 166 0.65 -7.90 -19.77
C LYS A 166 0.49 -7.70 -21.28
N ILE A 167 -0.28 -6.70 -21.70
CA ILE A 167 -0.49 -6.37 -23.12
C ILE A 167 0.83 -5.95 -23.78
N ASN A 168 1.63 -5.12 -23.10
CA ASN A 168 2.93 -4.71 -23.61
C ASN A 168 3.86 -5.92 -23.74
N ALA A 169 3.95 -6.77 -22.70
CA ALA A 169 4.72 -8.01 -22.77
C ALA A 169 4.24 -8.95 -23.90
N PHE A 170 2.94 -9.05 -24.13
CA PHE A 170 2.38 -9.84 -25.23
C PHE A 170 2.78 -9.29 -26.60
N LYS A 171 2.74 -7.96 -26.77
CA LYS A 171 3.19 -7.29 -28.01
C LYS A 171 4.68 -7.51 -28.25
N ASP A 172 5.49 -7.47 -27.19
CA ASP A 172 6.94 -7.69 -27.29
C ASP A 172 7.30 -9.14 -27.63
N LEU A 173 6.48 -10.11 -27.16
CA LEU A 173 6.63 -11.53 -27.47
C LEU A 173 6.08 -11.91 -28.85
N ASN A 174 5.18 -11.11 -29.40
CA ASN A 174 4.54 -11.36 -30.69
C ASN A 174 5.60 -11.40 -31.80
N GLY A 175 5.72 -12.55 -32.48
CA GLY A 175 6.69 -12.79 -33.54
C GLY A 175 7.99 -13.50 -33.11
N THR A 176 8.28 -13.62 -31.80
CA THR A 176 9.43 -14.39 -31.30
C THR A 176 9.04 -15.79 -30.84
N VAL A 177 7.83 -15.95 -30.27
CA VAL A 177 7.30 -17.22 -29.79
C VAL A 177 5.94 -17.51 -30.42
N SER A 178 5.47 -18.76 -30.35
CA SER A 178 4.11 -19.10 -30.79
C SER A 178 3.06 -18.33 -29.98
N ASN A 179 1.96 -17.96 -30.62
CA ASN A 179 0.86 -17.23 -29.97
C ASN A 179 0.36 -17.98 -28.73
N GLU A 180 0.28 -19.31 -28.79
CA GLU A 180 -0.06 -20.17 -27.65
C GLU A 180 0.90 -19.98 -26.46
N THR A 181 2.22 -19.95 -26.74
CA THR A 181 3.24 -19.76 -25.70
C THR A 181 3.20 -18.33 -25.15
N ALA A 182 3.00 -17.32 -26.00
CA ALA A 182 2.86 -15.93 -25.59
C ALA A 182 1.64 -15.72 -24.68
N MET A 183 0.48 -16.29 -25.05
CA MET A 183 -0.75 -16.21 -24.25
C MET A 183 -0.60 -16.92 -22.91
N ARG A 184 0.02 -18.11 -22.91
CA ARG A 184 0.29 -18.87 -21.68
C ARG A 184 1.27 -18.18 -20.74
N LEU A 185 2.27 -17.49 -21.28
CA LEU A 185 3.27 -16.77 -20.48
C LEU A 185 2.70 -15.46 -19.90
N THR A 186 1.90 -14.74 -20.69
CA THR A 186 1.33 -13.45 -20.29
C THR A 186 0.06 -13.61 -19.44
N ASP A 187 -0.57 -14.79 -19.46
CA ASP A 187 -1.76 -15.11 -18.65
C ASP A 187 -2.86 -14.04 -18.90
N ILE A 188 -3.00 -13.62 -20.15
CA ILE A 188 -4.02 -12.65 -20.60
C ILE A 188 -5.40 -13.33 -20.70
N VAL A 189 -5.40 -14.62 -21.03
CA VAL A 189 -6.61 -15.41 -21.25
C VAL A 189 -6.60 -16.62 -20.32
N ASP A 190 -7.75 -16.94 -19.71
CA ASP A 190 -7.89 -18.04 -18.75
C ASP A 190 -7.73 -19.42 -19.42
N ASP A 191 -8.23 -19.59 -20.65
CA ASP A 191 -8.10 -20.81 -21.44
C ASP A 191 -7.49 -20.51 -22.82
N VAL A 192 -6.21 -20.86 -22.97
CA VAL A 192 -5.45 -20.66 -24.21
C VAL A 192 -5.95 -21.57 -25.33
N SER A 193 -6.40 -22.79 -25.01
CA SER A 193 -6.85 -23.74 -26.02
C SER A 193 -8.16 -23.29 -26.64
N ALA A 194 -9.11 -22.83 -25.82
CA ALA A 194 -10.37 -22.26 -26.31
C ALA A 194 -10.15 -21.01 -27.17
N GLU A 195 -9.16 -20.16 -26.83
CA GLU A 195 -8.86 -18.97 -27.62
C GLU A 195 -8.17 -19.31 -28.95
N MET A 196 -7.29 -20.30 -28.97
CA MET A 196 -6.69 -20.81 -30.21
C MET A 196 -7.76 -21.39 -31.14
N GLU A 197 -8.75 -22.11 -30.61
CA GLU A 197 -9.89 -22.59 -31.39
C GLU A 197 -10.70 -21.43 -31.98
N ARG A 198 -10.93 -20.36 -31.20
CA ARG A 198 -11.61 -19.15 -31.68
C ARG A 198 -10.82 -18.43 -32.77
N LEU A 199 -9.50 -18.32 -32.64
CA LEU A 199 -8.63 -17.74 -33.65
C LEU A 199 -8.65 -18.55 -34.95
N ASN A 200 -8.52 -19.88 -34.85
CA ASN A 200 -8.62 -20.75 -36.01
C ASN A 200 -9.99 -20.64 -36.70
N ALA A 201 -11.08 -20.56 -35.94
CA ALA A 201 -12.41 -20.35 -36.49
C ALA A 201 -12.55 -18.97 -37.16
N GLN A 202 -11.94 -17.93 -36.58
CA GLN A 202 -11.90 -16.59 -37.18
C GLN A 202 -11.09 -16.57 -38.48
N ASP A 203 -9.94 -17.24 -38.53
CA ASP A 203 -9.10 -17.33 -39.74
C ASP A 203 -9.79 -18.09 -40.86
N LEU A 204 -10.48 -19.20 -40.54
CA LEU A 204 -11.29 -19.96 -41.50
C LEU A 204 -12.46 -19.12 -42.05
N ASN A 205 -13.15 -18.38 -41.18
CA ASN A 205 -14.23 -17.48 -41.59
C ASN A 205 -13.70 -16.32 -42.43
N THR A 206 -12.56 -15.75 -42.07
CA THR A 206 -11.92 -14.66 -42.83
C THR A 206 -11.43 -15.13 -44.20
N GLY A 207 -10.85 -16.33 -44.27
CA GLY A 207 -10.42 -16.94 -45.53
C GLY A 207 -11.60 -17.24 -46.46
N SER A 208 -12.71 -17.74 -45.93
CA SER A 208 -13.92 -17.96 -46.74
C SER A 208 -14.56 -16.64 -47.19
N LEU A 209 -14.61 -15.62 -46.33
CA LEU A 209 -15.03 -14.26 -46.71
C LEU A 209 -14.14 -13.69 -47.82
N MET A 210 -12.82 -13.85 -47.73
CA MET A 210 -11.88 -13.40 -48.77
C MET A 210 -12.12 -14.11 -50.10
N GLN A 211 -12.33 -15.43 -50.09
CA GLN A 211 -12.70 -16.18 -51.28
C GLN A 211 -14.03 -15.73 -51.89
N THR A 212 -15.01 -15.34 -51.06
CA THR A 212 -16.28 -14.80 -51.56
C THR A 212 -16.12 -13.41 -52.17
N ILE A 213 -15.31 -12.55 -51.56
CA ILE A 213 -15.00 -11.21 -52.08
C ILE A 213 -14.26 -11.32 -53.41
N GLU A 214 -13.25 -12.19 -53.51
CA GLU A 214 -12.52 -12.45 -54.76
C GLU A 214 -13.42 -13.03 -55.86
N ARG A 215 -14.40 -13.87 -55.49
CA ARG A 215 -15.37 -14.40 -56.46
C ARG A 215 -16.32 -13.31 -56.95
N GLN A 216 -16.76 -12.42 -56.07
CA GLN A 216 -17.61 -11.27 -56.43
C GLN A 216 -16.86 -10.24 -57.28
N GLN A 217 -15.60 -9.94 -56.97
CA GLN A 217 -14.77 -9.05 -57.79
C GLN A 217 -14.56 -9.62 -59.19
N ARG A 218 -14.23 -10.92 -59.31
CA ARG A 218 -14.12 -11.57 -60.64
C ARG A 218 -15.42 -11.54 -61.44
N LEU A 219 -16.57 -11.69 -60.78
CA LEU A 219 -17.88 -11.58 -61.44
C LEU A 219 -18.17 -10.15 -61.90
N ALA A 220 -17.88 -9.15 -61.06
CA ALA A 220 -18.04 -7.75 -61.41
C ALA A 220 -17.11 -7.32 -62.56
N ASP A 221 -15.87 -7.83 -62.60
CA ASP A 221 -14.92 -7.58 -63.70
C ASP A 221 -15.39 -8.21 -65.02
N ILE A 222 -15.99 -9.41 -64.97
CA ILE A 222 -16.60 -10.05 -66.14
C ILE A 222 -17.83 -9.28 -66.64
N ASP A 223 -18.66 -8.78 -65.72
CA ASP A 223 -19.85 -7.98 -66.08
C ASP A 223 -19.46 -6.60 -66.65
N LEU A 224 -18.34 -6.01 -66.20
CA LEU A 224 -17.74 -4.81 -66.80
C LEU A 224 -17.20 -5.07 -68.22
N LEU A 225 -16.62 -6.24 -68.48
CA LEU A 225 -16.14 -6.63 -69.81
C LEU A 225 -17.28 -6.94 -70.79
N ASN A 226 -18.42 -7.44 -70.28
CA ASN A 226 -19.59 -7.78 -71.10
C ASN A 226 -20.60 -6.61 -71.21
N GLY A 227 -20.40 -5.51 -70.47
CA GLY A 227 -21.28 -4.34 -70.45
C GLY A 227 -21.03 -3.32 -71.56
N ASP A 228 -19.91 -3.41 -72.28
CA ASP A 228 -19.54 -2.49 -73.38
C ASP A 228 -20.01 -2.96 -74.78
N ASP A 229 -20.64 -4.14 -74.89
CA ASP A 229 -21.08 -4.74 -76.17
C ASP A 229 -22.58 -4.50 -76.51
N ASN A 230 -23.27 -3.60 -75.81
CA ASN A 230 -24.64 -3.18 -76.14
C ASN A 230 -24.75 -1.65 -76.28
N GLY A 231 -24.08 -1.11 -77.30
CA GLY A 231 -24.22 0.26 -77.80
C GLY A 231 -24.31 0.30 -79.32
#